data_AF-A0A100I545-F1
#
_entry.id   AF-A0A100I545-F1
#
_cell.length_a   1.000
_cell.length_b   1.000
_cell.length_c   1.000
_cell.angle_alpha   90.00
_cell.angle_beta   90.00
_cell.angle_gamma   90.00
#
_symmetry.space_group_name_H-M   'P 1'
#
loop_
_entity.id
_entity.type
_entity.pdbx_description
1 polymer ?
#
loop_
_entity_poly.entity_id
_entity_poly.type
_entity_poly.pdbx_seq_one_letter_code
_entity_poly.pdbx_strand_id
1 'polypeptide(L)'
;MSVPNFSAALDASIKKEKFTPEVQAAAAKVDSSAFFAAIETVLGGDDTATVEGELAVALKNAFEFAVAVVKMLNSEPGNEDKLALYKYFKRANNQTPASPGMFDIQGKYKYNAWKEIKDISEAKAQAEYIKQVDTLIGTIGTRE
;
A
#
# COMPACT_ATOMS: atom_id res chain seq x y z
N MET A 1 1.63 6.85 13.86
CA MET A 1 1.75 5.42 13.44
C MET A 1 3.02 5.28 12.62
N SER A 2 3.76 4.18 12.71
CA SER A 2 5.04 3.99 12.02
C SER A 2 5.00 2.79 11.08
N VAL A 3 5.84 2.80 10.04
CA VAL A 3 6.01 1.74 9.04
C VAL A 3 7.50 1.32 8.96
N PRO A 4 8.06 0.73 10.04
CA PRO A 4 9.50 0.50 10.16
C PRO A 4 10.06 -0.56 9.20
N ASN A 5 9.31 -1.63 8.91
CA ASN A 5 9.73 -2.69 8.00
C ASN A 5 9.71 -2.20 6.55
N PHE A 6 8.70 -1.40 6.19
CA PHE A 6 8.61 -0.75 4.89
C PHE A 6 9.70 0.30 4.72
N SER A 7 9.98 1.11 5.74
CA SER A 7 11.10 2.08 5.73
C SER A 7 12.43 1.37 5.48
N ALA A 8 12.70 0.27 6.18
CA ALA A 8 13.92 -0.51 5.97
C ALA A 8 14.00 -1.08 4.54
N ALA A 9 12.88 -1.56 4.00
CA ALA A 9 12.83 -2.02 2.61
C ALA A 9 13.09 -0.88 1.61
N LEU A 10 12.50 0.30 1.85
CA LEU A 10 12.71 1.49 1.03
C LEU A 10 14.18 1.91 1.03
N ASP A 11 14.80 2.01 2.20
CA ASP A 11 16.21 2.37 2.35
C ASP A 11 17.13 1.36 1.63
N ALA A 12 16.89 0.06 1.80
CA ALA A 12 17.65 -0.99 1.12
C ALA A 12 17.49 -0.92 -0.41
N SER A 13 16.29 -0.61 -0.91
CA SER A 13 16.06 -0.40 -2.35
C SER A 13 16.76 0.84 -2.89
N ILE A 14 16.74 1.97 -2.16
CA ILE A 14 17.41 3.21 -2.56
C ILE A 14 18.93 2.99 -2.64
N LYS A 15 19.50 2.26 -1.67
CA LYS A 15 20.92 1.89 -1.66
C LYS A 15 21.29 0.81 -2.69
N LYS A 16 20.30 0.25 -3.39
CA LYS A 16 20.44 -0.87 -4.34
C LYS A 16 21.03 -2.13 -3.72
N GLU A 17 20.82 -2.32 -2.42
CA GLU A 17 21.31 -3.47 -1.66
C GLU A 17 20.38 -4.68 -1.82
N LYS A 18 19.08 -4.45 -2.06
CA LYS A 18 18.06 -5.49 -2.17
C LYS A 18 17.08 -5.22 -3.30
N PHE A 19 16.35 -6.27 -3.70
CA PHE A 19 15.28 -6.27 -4.69
C PHE A 19 15.72 -6.05 -6.13
N THR A 20 14.80 -6.27 -7.06
CA THR A 20 15.06 -6.12 -8.50
C THR A 20 15.28 -4.65 -8.88
N PRO A 21 15.96 -4.37 -10.01
CA PRO A 21 16.14 -3.01 -10.51
C PRO A 21 14.83 -2.23 -10.72
N GLU A 22 13.73 -2.94 -11.02
CA GLU A 22 12.40 -2.35 -11.15
C GLU A 22 11.91 -1.78 -9.80
N VAL A 23 12.04 -2.57 -8.73
CA VAL A 23 11.67 -2.16 -7.37
C VAL A 23 12.56 -1.01 -6.88
N GLN A 24 13.86 -1.07 -7.18
CA GLN A 24 14.81 0.01 -6.88
C GLN A 24 14.48 1.31 -7.62
N ALA A 25 14.08 1.23 -8.90
CA ALA A 25 13.66 2.39 -9.68
C ALA A 25 12.36 3.01 -9.14
N ALA A 26 11.44 2.21 -8.60
CA ALA A 26 10.26 2.73 -7.91
C ALA A 26 10.65 3.44 -6.59
N ALA A 27 11.54 2.83 -5.79
CA ALA A 27 12.03 3.41 -4.55
C ALA A 27 12.73 4.77 -4.75
N ALA A 28 13.53 4.90 -5.82
CA ALA A 28 14.26 6.13 -6.12
C ALA A 28 13.35 7.35 -6.41
N LYS A 29 12.06 7.14 -6.68
CA LYS A 29 11.07 8.22 -6.87
C LYS A 29 10.47 8.72 -5.56
N VAL A 30 10.68 8.00 -4.46
CA VAL A 30 10.08 8.31 -3.17
C VAL A 30 10.93 9.35 -2.46
N ASP A 31 10.39 10.56 -2.32
CA ASP A 31 10.93 11.51 -1.36
C ASP A 31 10.61 11.01 0.06
N SER A 32 11.63 10.54 0.78
CA SER A 32 11.44 9.91 2.09
C SER A 32 10.93 10.90 3.13
N SER A 33 11.38 12.16 3.11
CA SER A 33 10.98 13.18 4.08
C SER A 33 9.51 13.55 3.89
N ALA A 34 9.13 13.88 2.64
CA ALA A 34 7.75 14.19 2.30
C ALA A 34 6.82 12.98 2.51
N PHE A 35 7.30 11.76 2.25
CA PHE A 35 6.56 10.54 2.52
C PHE A 35 6.23 10.37 4.01
N PHE A 36 7.21 10.50 4.91
CA PHE A 36 6.95 10.33 6.35
C PHE A 36 5.98 11.38 6.88
N ALA A 37 6.12 12.65 6.45
CA ALA A 37 5.18 13.69 6.79
C ALA A 37 3.76 13.40 6.26
N ALA A 38 3.65 12.88 5.03
CA ALA A 38 2.38 12.49 4.45
C ALA A 38 1.72 11.33 5.20
N ILE A 39 2.47 10.26 5.54
CA ILE A 39 1.94 9.12 6.27
C ILE A 39 1.50 9.51 7.68
N GLU A 40 2.25 10.35 8.38
CA GLU A 40 1.89 10.79 9.73
C GLU A 40 0.58 11.58 9.69
N THR A 41 0.45 12.51 8.74
CA THR A 41 -0.75 13.32 8.54
C THR A 41 -1.97 12.44 8.23
N VAL A 42 -1.84 11.53 7.26
CA VAL A 42 -2.96 10.72 6.77
C VAL A 42 -3.37 9.64 7.78
N LEU A 43 -2.41 8.97 8.42
CA LEU A 43 -2.73 7.95 9.42
C LEU A 43 -3.19 8.57 10.74
N GLY A 44 -2.70 9.76 11.10
CA GLY A 44 -3.13 10.50 12.29
C GLY A 44 -4.51 11.16 12.14
N GLY A 45 -4.95 11.39 10.90
CA GLY A 45 -6.27 11.94 10.59
C GLY A 45 -7.39 10.90 10.51
N ASP A 46 -8.59 11.39 10.23
CA ASP A 46 -9.78 10.58 9.98
C ASP A 46 -9.76 9.91 8.60
N ASP A 47 -10.84 9.20 8.25
CA ASP A 47 -10.97 8.48 6.99
C ASP A 47 -10.99 9.41 5.75
N THR A 48 -11.27 10.70 5.94
CA THR A 48 -11.30 11.70 4.87
C THR A 48 -9.97 12.43 4.70
N ALA A 49 -8.99 12.18 5.57
CA ALA A 49 -7.69 12.85 5.55
C ALA A 49 -7.03 12.79 4.17
N THR A 50 -6.64 13.95 3.65
CA THR A 50 -5.94 14.09 2.37
C THR A 50 -4.59 14.79 2.57
N VAL A 51 -3.72 14.64 1.58
CA VAL A 51 -2.49 15.41 1.43
C VAL A 51 -2.47 15.98 0.01
N GLU A 52 -1.80 17.11 -0.18
CA GLU A 52 -1.72 17.81 -1.46
C GLU A 52 -0.26 18.11 -1.83
N GLY A 53 -0.05 18.50 -3.09
CA GLY A 53 1.26 18.89 -3.60
C GLY A 53 2.31 17.80 -3.46
N GLU A 54 3.47 18.17 -2.91
CA GLU A 54 4.63 17.29 -2.74
C GLU A 54 4.33 16.07 -1.86
N LEU A 55 3.55 16.25 -0.78
CA LEU A 55 3.17 15.17 0.13
C LEU A 55 2.32 14.11 -0.58
N ALA A 56 1.40 14.54 -1.45
CA ALA A 56 0.57 13.63 -2.25
C ALA A 56 1.40 12.83 -3.27
N VAL A 57 2.36 13.49 -3.93
CA VAL A 57 3.28 12.85 -4.88
C VAL A 57 4.16 11.83 -4.16
N ALA A 58 4.73 12.19 -3.00
CA ALA A 58 5.57 11.29 -2.22
C ALA A 58 4.79 10.07 -1.72
N LEU A 59 3.57 10.27 -1.20
CA LEU A 59 2.70 9.17 -0.76
C LEU A 59 2.33 8.23 -1.91
N LYS A 60 1.99 8.79 -3.08
CA LYS A 60 1.69 8.00 -4.26
C LYS A 60 2.90 7.17 -4.73
N ASN A 61 4.08 7.78 -4.79
CA ASN A 61 5.31 7.07 -5.18
C ASN A 61 5.64 5.95 -4.18
N ALA A 62 5.46 6.21 -2.87
CA ALA A 62 5.64 5.20 -1.84
C ALA A 62 4.62 4.05 -1.98
N PHE A 63 3.37 4.36 -2.34
CA PHE A 63 2.36 3.35 -2.64
C PHE A 63 2.75 2.48 -3.86
N GLU A 64 3.23 3.09 -4.95
CA GLU A 64 3.71 2.35 -6.12
C GLU A 64 4.89 1.43 -5.76
N PHE A 65 5.81 1.91 -4.93
CA PHE A 65 6.89 1.09 -4.38
C PHE A 65 6.34 -0.06 -3.51
N ALA A 66 5.37 0.19 -2.64
CA ALA A 66 4.73 -0.85 -1.83
C ALA A 66 4.08 -1.95 -2.68
N VAL A 67 3.40 -1.57 -3.78
CA VAL A 67 2.82 -2.51 -4.74
C VAL A 67 3.90 -3.39 -5.38
N ALA A 68 5.09 -2.84 -5.64
CA ALA A 68 6.23 -3.60 -6.14
C ALA A 68 6.81 -4.53 -5.06
N VAL A 69 6.95 -4.07 -3.81
CA VAL A 69 7.49 -4.84 -2.69
C VAL A 69 6.59 -6.01 -2.29
N VAL A 70 5.27 -5.89 -2.39
CA VAL A 70 4.34 -7.02 -2.12
C VAL A 70 4.64 -8.22 -3.00
N LYS A 71 5.09 -7.99 -4.24
CA LYS A 71 5.50 -9.07 -5.15
C LYS A 71 6.82 -9.72 -4.74
N MET A 72 7.53 -9.15 -3.78
CA MET A 72 8.81 -9.62 -3.26
C MET A 72 8.68 -10.29 -1.89
N LEU A 73 7.46 -10.53 -1.40
CA LEU A 73 7.26 -11.32 -0.19
C LEU A 73 7.73 -12.77 -0.41
N ASN A 74 8.30 -13.39 0.64
CA ASN A 74 8.82 -14.76 0.57
C ASN A 74 7.73 -15.81 0.32
N SER A 75 6.51 -15.52 0.76
CA SER A 75 5.35 -16.39 0.56
C SER A 75 4.10 -15.56 0.29
N GLU A 76 3.06 -16.24 -0.18
CA GLU A 76 1.79 -15.59 -0.47
C GLU A 76 1.07 -15.23 0.85
N PRO A 77 0.56 -13.99 0.99
CA PRO A 77 -0.18 -13.59 2.19
C PRO A 77 -1.44 -14.43 2.43
N GLY A 78 -1.98 -14.34 3.65
CA GLY A 78 -3.27 -14.96 3.98
C GLY A 78 -4.42 -14.38 3.14
N ASN A 79 -5.55 -15.09 3.08
CA ASN A 79 -6.71 -14.61 2.32
C ASN A 79 -7.23 -13.26 2.83
N GLU A 80 -7.21 -13.04 4.15
CA GLU A 80 -7.60 -11.77 4.76
C GLU A 80 -6.66 -10.64 4.35
N ASP A 81 -5.35 -10.88 4.38
CA ASP A 81 -4.35 -9.90 3.94
C ASP A 81 -4.50 -9.56 2.46
N LYS A 82 -4.78 -10.55 1.60
CA LYS A 82 -5.06 -10.33 0.18
C LYS A 82 -6.30 -9.47 -0.03
N LEU A 83 -7.35 -9.71 0.76
CA LEU A 83 -8.57 -8.89 0.71
C LEU A 83 -8.29 -7.45 1.18
N ALA A 84 -7.49 -7.28 2.24
CA ALA A 84 -7.05 -5.97 2.73
C ALA A 84 -6.25 -5.21 1.67
N LEU A 85 -5.21 -5.86 1.10
CA LEU A 85 -4.42 -5.30 0.01
C LEU A 85 -5.31 -4.95 -1.19
N TYR A 86 -6.26 -5.82 -1.57
CA TYR A 86 -7.16 -5.58 -2.70
C TYR A 86 -8.04 -4.36 -2.49
N LYS A 87 -8.72 -4.24 -1.33
CA LYS A 87 -9.64 -3.12 -1.08
C LYS A 87 -8.90 -1.80 -1.11
N TYR A 88 -7.77 -1.71 -0.38
CA TYR A 88 -6.97 -0.49 -0.31
C TYR A 88 -6.36 -0.14 -1.68
N PHE A 89 -5.85 -1.13 -2.42
CA PHE A 89 -5.34 -0.90 -3.77
C PHE A 89 -6.41 -0.32 -4.71
N LYS A 90 -7.63 -0.88 -4.68
CA LYS A 90 -8.72 -0.39 -5.52
C LYS A 90 -9.09 1.04 -5.15
N ARG A 91 -9.24 1.34 -3.86
CA ARG A 91 -9.59 2.68 -3.42
C ARG A 91 -8.47 3.70 -3.68
N ALA A 92 -7.22 3.33 -3.45
CA ALA A 92 -6.03 4.16 -3.71
C ALA A 92 -5.85 4.57 -5.18
N ASN A 93 -6.40 3.78 -6.12
CA ASN A 93 -6.41 4.08 -7.55
C ASN A 93 -7.74 4.70 -8.03
N ASN A 94 -8.62 5.08 -7.10
CA ASN A 94 -9.97 5.55 -7.37
C ASN A 94 -10.79 4.60 -8.28
N GLN A 95 -10.60 3.28 -8.09
CA GLN A 95 -11.27 2.25 -8.87
C GLN A 95 -12.46 1.67 -8.10
N THR A 96 -13.59 1.58 -8.78
CA THR A 96 -14.78 0.85 -8.31
C THR A 96 -14.76 -0.56 -8.91
N PRO A 97 -14.69 -1.63 -8.09
CA PRO A 97 -14.80 -2.99 -8.58
C PRO A 97 -16.21 -3.27 -9.10
N ALA A 98 -16.30 -4.10 -10.13
CA ALA A 98 -17.58 -4.53 -10.67
C ALA A 98 -18.39 -5.31 -9.62
N SER A 99 -19.72 -5.12 -9.64
CA SER A 99 -20.60 -5.92 -8.79
C SER A 99 -20.49 -7.40 -9.18
N PRO A 100 -20.30 -8.30 -8.21
CA PRO A 100 -20.11 -9.72 -8.48
C PRO A 100 -21.44 -10.38 -8.88
N GLY A 101 -21.33 -11.44 -9.70
CA GLY A 101 -22.46 -12.27 -10.07
C GLY A 101 -22.98 -13.13 -8.91
N MET A 102 -24.19 -13.69 -9.03
CA MET A 102 -24.83 -14.47 -7.97
C MET A 102 -24.00 -15.68 -7.51
N PHE A 103 -23.24 -16.30 -8.42
CA PHE A 103 -22.41 -17.48 -8.15
C PHE A 103 -20.92 -17.15 -7.87
N ASP A 104 -20.52 -15.88 -7.94
CA ASP A 104 -19.12 -15.47 -7.69
C ASP A 104 -18.88 -15.15 -6.21
N ILE A 105 -18.59 -16.19 -5.43
CA ILE A 105 -18.36 -16.07 -3.99
C ILE A 105 -17.09 -15.24 -3.71
N GLN A 106 -16.01 -15.41 -4.48
CA GLN A 106 -14.77 -14.67 -4.27
C GLN A 106 -14.93 -13.19 -4.62
N GLY A 107 -15.63 -12.88 -5.71
CA GLY A 107 -15.97 -11.51 -6.09
C GLY A 107 -16.84 -10.83 -5.03
N LYS A 108 -17.76 -11.55 -4.38
CA LYS A 108 -18.54 -11.03 -3.24
C LYS A 108 -17.65 -10.58 -2.09
N TYR A 109 -16.68 -11.39 -1.66
CA TYR A 109 -15.77 -10.99 -0.60
C TYR A 109 -14.94 -9.76 -0.98
N LYS A 110 -14.38 -9.73 -2.20
CA LYS A 110 -13.63 -8.59 -2.73
C LYS A 110 -14.46 -7.31 -2.79
N TYR A 111 -15.68 -7.40 -3.32
CA TYR A 111 -16.59 -6.27 -3.45
C TYR A 111 -17.05 -5.76 -2.08
N ASN A 112 -17.39 -6.66 -1.15
CA ASN A 112 -17.79 -6.28 0.20
C ASN A 112 -16.65 -5.58 0.95
N ALA A 113 -15.43 -6.14 0.89
CA ALA A 113 -14.25 -5.54 1.51
C ALA A 113 -13.96 -4.13 0.95
N TRP A 114 -14.12 -3.92 -0.36
CA TRP A 114 -14.02 -2.59 -0.95
C TRP A 114 -15.17 -1.67 -0.54
N LYS A 115 -16.41 -2.19 -0.51
CA LYS A 115 -17.61 -1.42 -0.18
C LYS A 115 -17.55 -0.84 1.24
N GLU A 116 -16.95 -1.57 2.19
CA GLU A 116 -16.73 -1.12 3.57
C GLU A 116 -15.83 0.12 3.67
N ILE A 117 -14.91 0.29 2.73
CA ILE A 117 -13.94 1.39 2.74
C ILE A 117 -14.18 2.41 1.62
N LYS A 118 -15.28 2.33 0.88
CA LYS A 118 -15.49 3.13 -0.33
C LYS A 118 -15.48 4.65 -0.07
N ASP A 119 -15.77 5.04 1.17
CA ASP A 119 -15.90 6.43 1.59
C ASP A 119 -14.59 7.02 2.15
N ILE A 120 -13.54 6.21 2.35
CA ILE A 120 -12.22 6.73 2.77
C ILE A 120 -11.55 7.49 1.62
N SER A 121 -10.62 8.41 1.90
CA SER A 121 -9.89 9.14 0.87
C SER A 121 -8.89 8.24 0.11
N GLU A 122 -8.46 8.66 -1.08
CA GLU A 122 -7.41 7.97 -1.84
C GLU A 122 -6.09 7.92 -1.06
N ALA A 123 -5.73 9.04 -0.42
CA ALA A 123 -4.54 9.14 0.41
C ALA A 123 -4.62 8.18 1.61
N LYS A 124 -5.77 8.08 2.27
CA LYS A 124 -6.00 7.13 3.38
C LYS A 124 -5.83 5.70 2.91
N ALA A 125 -6.40 5.35 1.75
CA ALA A 125 -6.24 4.03 1.16
C ALA A 125 -4.77 3.72 0.80
N GLN A 126 -4.02 4.68 0.27
CA GLN A 126 -2.58 4.53 0.00
C GLN A 126 -1.79 4.26 1.29
N ALA A 127 -2.05 5.05 2.34
CA ALA A 127 -1.36 4.93 3.62
C ALA A 127 -1.69 3.59 4.33
N GLU A 128 -2.96 3.18 4.35
CA GLU A 128 -3.36 1.88 4.93
C GLU A 128 -2.81 0.70 4.12
N TYR A 129 -2.70 0.83 2.79
CA TYR A 129 -2.02 -0.17 1.96
C TYR A 129 -0.55 -0.32 2.39
N ILE A 130 0.19 0.80 2.48
CA ILE A 130 1.61 0.78 2.87
C ILE A 130 1.79 0.17 4.27
N LYS A 131 0.90 0.49 5.21
CA LYS A 131 0.90 -0.10 6.56
C LYS A 131 0.61 -1.61 6.55
N GLN A 132 -0.30 -2.08 5.69
CA GLN A 132 -0.52 -3.51 5.51
C GLN A 132 0.74 -4.19 4.94
N VAL A 133 1.40 -3.58 3.95
CA VAL A 133 2.64 -4.10 3.38
C VAL A 133 3.77 -4.14 4.43
N ASP A 134 3.90 -3.11 5.25
CA ASP A 134 4.83 -3.10 6.39
C ASP A 134 4.66 -4.32 7.30
N THR A 135 3.41 -4.61 7.68
CA THR A 135 3.07 -5.76 8.51
C THR A 135 3.44 -7.08 7.83
N LEU A 136 3.20 -7.18 6.51
CA LEU A 136 3.54 -8.37 5.73
C LEU A 136 5.05 -8.56 5.59
N ILE A 137 5.82 -7.48 5.40
CA ILE A 137 7.29 -7.56 5.41
C ILE A 137 7.77 -8.07 6.77
N GLY A 138 7.22 -7.58 7.88
CA GLY A 138 7.60 -8.01 9.23
C GLY A 138 7.26 -9.47 9.54
N THR A 139 6.15 -9.98 9.00
CA THR A 139 5.65 -11.33 9.29
C THR A 139 6.15 -12.40 8.31
N ILE A 140 6.20 -12.09 7.03
CA ILE A 140 6.57 -13.02 5.94
C ILE A 140 8.03 -12.84 5.52
N GLY A 141 8.56 -11.62 5.65
CA GLY A 141 9.85 -11.25 5.09
C GLY A 141 9.79 -11.05 3.56
N THR A 142 10.91 -10.58 3.02
CA THR A 142 11.09 -10.35 1.58
C THR A 142 12.25 -11.15 1.03
N ARG A 143 12.09 -11.64 -0.21
CA ARG A 143 13.17 -12.27 -0.97
C ARG A 143 14.17 -11.22 -1.42
N GLU A 144 15.42 -11.65 -1.54
CA GLU A 144 16.54 -10.81 -1.99
C GLU A 144 16.47 -10.51 -3.50
#